data_AF-A0AAN8R5G9-F1
#
_entry.id   AF-A0AAN8R5G9-F1
#
_cell.length_a   1.000
_cell.length_b   1.000
_cell.length_c   1.000
_cell.angle_alpha   90.00
_cell.angle_beta   90.00
_cell.angle_gamma   90.00
#
_symmetry.space_group_name_H-M   'P 1'
#
loop_
_entity.id
_entity.type
_entity.pdbx_description
1 polymer ?
#
loop_
_entity_poly.entity_id
_entity_poly.type
_entity_poly.pdbx_seq_one_letter_code
_entity_poly.pdbx_strand_id
1 'polypeptide(L)'
;MTGQSLEELTAAYEDHTIRINVGGFKKRLLSNTLSRFPETRLARLLHCQSKESILELCDDYDDMEKEFYFDRNPALFPYVLNFYNTGRLHVMAELCIFSFSQEIEYWGINEFFIDSCCSNAYHCRKMDPDRGGLGRLPE
;
A
#
# COMPACT_ATOMS: atom_id res chain seq x y z
N MET A 1 38.74 -11.33 8.70
CA MET A 1 37.34 -10.90 8.88
C MET A 1 36.93 -10.29 7.54
N THR A 2 36.18 -11.03 6.74
CA THR A 2 35.86 -10.68 5.34
C THR A 2 34.93 -9.48 5.32
N GLY A 3 35.45 -8.33 4.90
CA GLY A 3 34.61 -7.19 4.53
C GLY A 3 33.85 -7.56 3.27
N GLN A 4 32.53 -7.74 3.37
CA GLN A 4 31.67 -7.81 2.20
C GLN A 4 31.81 -6.51 1.43
N SER A 5 32.00 -6.60 0.12
CA SER A 5 32.16 -5.41 -0.72
C SER A 5 30.84 -4.62 -0.71
N LEU A 6 30.92 -3.29 -0.80
CA LEU A 6 29.74 -2.43 -0.86
C LEU A 6 28.84 -2.79 -2.06
N GLU A 7 29.44 -3.29 -3.14
CA GLU A 7 28.75 -3.74 -4.36
C GLU A 7 27.96 -5.04 -4.14
N GLU A 8 28.52 -5.98 -3.36
CA GLU A 8 27.86 -7.23 -2.98
C GLU A 8 26.66 -6.98 -2.05
N LEU A 9 26.79 -6.03 -1.12
CA LEU A 9 25.69 -5.60 -0.25
C LEU A 9 24.57 -4.91 -1.03
N THR A 10 24.90 -4.07 -2.01
CA THR A 10 23.89 -3.45 -2.88
C THR A 10 23.19 -4.47 -3.78
N ALA A 11 23.91 -5.43 -4.34
CA ALA A 11 23.31 -6.47 -5.19
C ALA A 11 22.38 -7.39 -4.38
N ALA A 12 22.77 -7.78 -3.16
CA ALA A 12 21.90 -8.55 -2.26
C ALA A 12 20.68 -7.74 -1.78
N TYR A 13 20.85 -6.43 -1.58
CA TYR A 13 19.74 -5.53 -1.26
C TYR A 13 18.77 -5.39 -2.45
N GLU A 14 19.30 -5.32 -3.67
CA GLU A 14 18.50 -5.31 -4.90
C GLU A 14 17.74 -6.62 -5.12
N ASP A 15 18.37 -7.77 -4.86
CA ASP A 15 17.75 -9.11 -4.95
C ASP A 15 16.56 -9.31 -3.98
N HIS A 16 16.46 -8.48 -2.94
CA HIS A 16 15.39 -8.53 -1.95
C HIS A 16 14.48 -7.31 -1.98
N THR A 17 14.47 -6.56 -3.09
CA THR A 17 13.54 -5.44 -3.27
C THR A 17 12.75 -5.54 -4.56
N ILE A 18 11.52 -5.04 -4.53
CA ILE A 18 10.71 -4.81 -5.72
C ILE A 18 10.57 -3.31 -5.98
N ARG A 19 10.53 -2.92 -7.26
CA ARG A 19 10.30 -1.54 -7.70
C ARG A 19 8.85 -1.37 -8.10
N ILE A 20 8.18 -0.40 -7.52
CA ILE A 20 6.77 -0.11 -7.79
C ILE A 20 6.60 1.36 -8.16
N ASN A 21 5.59 1.63 -8.98
CA ASN A 21 5.18 2.94 -9.41
C ASN A 21 3.65 3.04 -9.33
N VAL A 22 3.17 3.86 -8.41
CA VAL A 22 1.74 4.03 -8.15
C VAL A 22 1.33 5.41 -8.61
N GLY A 23 0.70 5.53 -9.78
CA GLY A 23 0.29 6.80 -10.37
C GLY A 23 1.42 7.84 -10.46
N GLY A 24 2.66 7.41 -10.67
CA GLY A 24 3.86 8.24 -10.69
C GLY A 24 4.67 8.25 -9.38
N PHE A 25 4.13 7.73 -8.28
CA PHE A 25 4.85 7.61 -7.01
C PHE A 25 5.73 6.35 -7.01
N LYS A 26 7.03 6.54 -7.24
CA LYS A 26 8.01 5.45 -7.33
C LYS A 26 8.61 5.08 -5.96
N LYS A 27 8.66 3.79 -5.64
CA LYS A 27 9.33 3.25 -4.44
C LYS A 27 9.99 1.90 -4.68
N ARG A 28 11.04 1.65 -3.90
CA ARG A 28 11.61 0.32 -3.68
C ARG A 28 11.13 -0.22 -2.34
N LEU A 29 10.59 -1.43 -2.34
CA LEU A 29 10.06 -2.10 -1.16
C LEU A 29 10.82 -3.39 -0.91
N LEU A 30 11.15 -3.66 0.35
CA LEU A 30 11.81 -4.89 0.77
C LEU A 30 10.82 -6.05 0.75
N SER A 31 11.20 -7.16 0.13
CA SER A 31 10.40 -8.39 0.06
C SER A 31 10.00 -8.85 1.47
N ASN A 32 10.93 -8.83 2.43
CA ASN A 32 10.67 -9.19 3.82
C ASN A 32 9.56 -8.34 4.48
N THR A 33 9.46 -7.05 4.13
CA THR A 33 8.41 -6.18 4.67
C THR A 33 7.04 -6.58 4.11
N LEU A 34 6.98 -6.92 2.82
CA LEU A 34 5.74 -7.35 2.16
C LEU A 34 5.29 -8.72 2.65
N SER A 35 6.23 -9.66 2.82
CA SER A 35 5.96 -11.03 3.29
C SER A 35 5.30 -11.11 4.67
N ARG A 36 5.32 -10.03 5.46
CA ARG A 36 4.57 -9.93 6.73
C ARG A 36 3.06 -10.03 6.53
N PHE A 37 2.56 -9.68 5.34
CA PHE A 37 1.13 -9.66 5.01
C PHE A 37 0.90 -10.33 3.65
N PRO A 38 1.02 -11.67 3.57
CA PRO A 38 1.05 -12.41 2.30
C PRO A 38 -0.22 -12.29 1.46
N GLU A 39 -1.38 -12.05 2.09
CA GLU A 39 -2.67 -11.90 1.42
C GLU A 39 -2.81 -10.58 0.63
N THR A 40 -1.92 -9.62 0.89
CA THR A 40 -1.96 -8.30 0.24
C THR A 40 -1.50 -8.36 -1.20
N ARG A 41 -2.00 -7.43 -2.03
CA ARG A 41 -1.68 -7.35 -3.46
C ARG A 41 -0.17 -7.25 -3.71
N LEU A 42 0.56 -6.42 -2.94
CA LEU A 42 2.01 -6.26 -3.13
C LEU A 42 2.80 -7.51 -2.72
N ALA A 43 2.40 -8.19 -1.66
CA ALA A 43 3.09 -9.42 -1.24
C ALA A 43 2.89 -10.58 -2.22
N ARG A 44 1.72 -10.63 -2.88
CA ARG A 44 1.44 -11.61 -3.92
C ARG A 44 2.38 -11.47 -5.13
N LEU A 45 2.85 -10.26 -5.46
CA LEU A 45 3.83 -10.03 -6.54
C LEU A 45 5.12 -10.84 -6.34
N LEU A 46 5.53 -11.07 -5.09
CA LEU A 46 6.73 -11.85 -4.77
C LEU A 46 6.65 -13.32 -5.22
N HIS A 47 5.44 -13.81 -5.48
CA HIS A 47 5.17 -15.20 -5.84
C HIS A 47 4.78 -15.36 -7.32
N CYS A 48 4.73 -14.27 -8.08
CA CYS A 48 4.47 -14.30 -9.52
C CYS A 48 5.63 -14.95 -10.26
N GLN A 49 5.32 -15.89 -11.15
CA GLN A 49 6.32 -16.64 -11.92
C GLN A 49 6.26 -16.34 -13.43
N SER A 50 5.26 -15.58 -13.86
CA SER A 50 5.09 -15.20 -15.26
C SER A 50 4.55 -13.78 -15.39
N LYS A 51 4.74 -13.16 -16.56
CA LYS A 51 4.22 -11.82 -16.84
C LYS A 51 2.70 -11.76 -16.76
N GLU A 52 2.02 -12.82 -17.16
CA GLU A 52 0.56 -12.95 -17.05
C GLU A 52 0.13 -12.86 -15.59
N SER A 53 0.78 -13.62 -14.69
CA SER A 53 0.48 -13.57 -13.25
C SER A 53 0.79 -12.21 -12.61
N ILE A 54 1.75 -11.46 -13.17
CA ILE A 54 2.05 -10.08 -12.75
C ILE A 54 0.91 -9.14 -13.16
N LEU A 55 0.46 -9.23 -14.40
CA LEU A 55 -0.58 -8.36 -14.97
C LEU A 55 -1.99 -8.64 -14.41
N GLU A 56 -2.19 -9.76 -13.69
CA GLU A 56 -3.38 -9.95 -12.85
C GLU A 56 -3.38 -9.04 -11.61
N LEU A 57 -2.21 -8.55 -11.19
CA LEU A 57 -2.01 -7.80 -9.95
C LEU A 57 -1.69 -6.32 -10.19
N CYS A 58 -1.09 -5.95 -11.32
CA CYS A 58 -0.73 -4.58 -11.65
C CYS A 58 -1.19 -4.21 -13.07
N ASP A 59 -1.26 -2.91 -13.37
CA ASP A 59 -1.82 -2.41 -14.63
C ASP A 59 -0.80 -2.46 -15.78
N ASP A 60 0.50 -2.34 -15.47
CA ASP A 60 1.59 -2.54 -16.43
C ASP A 60 2.87 -3.03 -15.72
N TYR A 61 3.83 -3.57 -16.48
CA TYR A 61 5.11 -4.03 -15.99
C TYR A 61 6.25 -3.75 -16.97
N ASP A 62 7.24 -2.98 -16.52
CA ASP A 62 8.46 -2.66 -17.28
C ASP A 62 9.51 -3.76 -17.07
N ASP A 63 9.75 -4.54 -18.11
CA ASP A 63 10.73 -5.64 -18.10
C ASP A 63 12.19 -5.17 -17.98
N MET A 64 12.50 -3.95 -18.44
CA MET A 64 13.86 -3.40 -18.37
C MET A 64 14.15 -2.87 -16.97
N GLU A 65 13.24 -2.08 -16.42
CA GLU A 65 13.40 -1.48 -15.09
C GLU A 65 12.96 -2.39 -13.95
N LYS A 66 12.33 -3.53 -14.28
CA LYS A 66 11.67 -4.45 -13.32
C LYS A 66 10.70 -3.70 -12.42
N GLU A 67 9.92 -2.79 -13.01
CA GLU A 67 9.01 -1.87 -12.31
C GLU A 67 7.55 -2.29 -12.51
N PHE A 68 6.83 -2.51 -11.40
CA PHE A 68 5.38 -2.74 -11.40
C PHE A 68 4.62 -1.41 -11.39
N TYR A 69 3.74 -1.19 -12.35
CA TYR A 69 2.93 0.02 -12.45
C TYR A 69 1.48 -0.22 -12.00
N PHE A 70 0.96 0.72 -11.21
CA PHE A 70 -0.41 0.72 -10.70
C PHE A 70 -1.06 2.07 -11.03
N ASP A 71 -2.19 2.06 -11.74
CA ASP A 71 -3.00 3.23 -12.07
C ASP A 71 -3.91 3.60 -10.89
N ARG A 72 -3.27 3.90 -9.75
CA ARG A 72 -3.92 4.21 -8.47
C ARG A 72 -3.48 5.56 -7.95
N ASN A 73 -4.20 6.07 -6.96
CA ASN A 73 -3.96 7.41 -6.42
C ASN A 73 -2.63 7.47 -5.64
N PRO A 74 -1.61 8.20 -6.13
CA PRO A 74 -0.32 8.31 -5.45
C PRO A 74 -0.41 8.93 -4.06
N ALA A 75 -1.41 9.79 -3.80
CA ALA A 75 -1.57 10.49 -2.53
C ALA A 75 -2.06 9.58 -1.38
N LEU A 76 -2.72 8.46 -1.71
CA LEU A 76 -3.21 7.49 -0.73
C LEU A 76 -2.21 6.36 -0.46
N PHE A 77 -1.28 6.13 -1.38
CA PHE A 77 -0.30 5.07 -1.25
C PHE A 77 0.62 5.14 -0.01
N PRO A 78 1.00 6.32 0.53
CA PRO A 78 1.75 6.40 1.78
C PRO A 78 1.07 5.71 2.97
N TYR A 79 -0.26 5.65 3.03
CA TYR A 79 -0.98 4.94 4.09
C TYR A 79 -0.79 3.43 3.99
N VAL A 80 -0.79 2.90 2.76
CA VAL A 80 -0.50 1.50 2.45
C VAL A 80 0.92 1.15 2.86
N LEU A 81 1.90 2.00 2.52
CA LEU A 81 3.29 1.82 2.96
C LEU A 81 3.44 1.86 4.48
N ASN A 82 2.75 2.77 5.15
CA ASN A 82 2.79 2.85 6.60
C ASN A 82 2.20 1.61 7.26
N PHE A 83 1.18 0.99 6.66
CA PHE A 83 0.66 -0.30 7.10
C PHE A 83 1.75 -1.40 7.04
N TYR A 84 2.49 -1.53 5.94
CA TYR A 84 3.58 -2.51 5.86
C TYR A 84 4.69 -2.30 6.90
N ASN A 85 4.93 -1.04 7.30
CA ASN A 85 5.91 -0.73 8.33
C ASN A 85 5.39 -1.03 9.74
N THR A 86 4.18 -0.58 10.06
CA THR A 86 3.66 -0.57 11.44
C THR A 86 2.72 -1.74 11.77
N GLY A 87 2.15 -2.38 10.75
CA GLY A 87 1.06 -3.35 10.85
C GLY A 87 -0.29 -2.74 11.19
N ARG A 88 -0.42 -1.41 11.14
CA ARG A 88 -1.62 -0.67 11.53
C ARG A 88 -1.98 0.39 10.50
N LEU A 89 -3.28 0.58 10.30
CA LEU A 89 -3.84 1.66 9.50
C LEU A 89 -4.26 2.82 10.42
N HIS A 90 -3.78 4.02 10.10
CA HIS A 90 -4.22 5.27 10.70
C HIS A 90 -4.90 6.11 9.64
N VAL A 91 -6.05 6.71 9.98
CA VAL A 91 -6.88 7.46 9.05
C VAL A 91 -6.95 8.91 9.51
N MET A 92 -6.50 9.83 8.65
CA MET A 92 -6.57 11.27 8.93
C MET A 92 -8.01 11.80 8.78
N ALA A 93 -8.36 12.83 9.56
CA ALA A 93 -9.71 13.36 9.62
C ALA A 93 -10.18 13.96 8.29
N GLU A 94 -9.27 14.55 7.52
CA GLU A 94 -9.55 15.24 6.25
C GLU A 94 -9.61 14.27 5.06
N LEU A 95 -9.18 13.02 5.25
CA LEU A 95 -9.09 12.03 4.19
C LEU A 95 -10.49 11.59 3.72
N CYS A 96 -10.78 11.62 2.42
CA CYS A 96 -12.05 11.07 1.91
C CYS A 96 -12.18 9.58 2.29
N ILE A 97 -13.15 9.26 3.14
CA ILE A 97 -13.32 7.91 3.71
C ILE A 97 -13.61 6.86 2.65
N PHE A 98 -14.40 7.23 1.64
CA PHE A 98 -14.79 6.37 0.54
C PHE A 98 -13.60 6.02 -0.36
N SER A 99 -12.85 7.05 -0.77
CA SER A 99 -11.63 6.84 -1.56
C SER A 99 -10.59 6.01 -0.81
N PHE A 100 -10.42 6.25 0.50
CA PHE A 100 -9.53 5.47 1.33
C PHE A 100 -9.99 4.01 1.47
N SER A 101 -11.29 3.76 1.69
CA SER A 101 -11.81 2.39 1.79
C SER A 101 -11.62 1.59 0.50
N GLN A 102 -11.85 2.21 -0.65
CA GLN A 102 -11.58 1.58 -1.95
C GLN A 102 -10.09 1.29 -2.14
N GLU A 103 -9.23 2.17 -1.64
CA GLU A 103 -7.79 1.99 -1.77
C GLU A 103 -7.30 0.80 -0.93
N ILE A 104 -7.65 0.71 0.36
CA ILE A 104 -7.24 -0.42 1.20
C ILE A 104 -7.82 -1.76 0.69
N GLU A 105 -9.03 -1.74 0.15
CA GLU A 105 -9.64 -2.91 -0.51
C GLU A 105 -8.84 -3.34 -1.75
N TYR A 106 -8.48 -2.39 -2.62
CA TYR A 106 -7.65 -2.67 -3.80
C TYR A 106 -6.32 -3.33 -3.42
N TRP A 107 -5.65 -2.84 -2.37
CA TRP A 107 -4.39 -3.39 -1.89
C TRP A 107 -4.54 -4.70 -1.09
N GLY A 108 -5.77 -5.15 -0.83
CA GLY A 108 -6.05 -6.37 -0.07
C GLY A 108 -5.77 -6.22 1.43
N ILE A 109 -5.88 -5.01 1.97
CA ILE A 109 -5.69 -4.73 3.40
C ILE A 109 -7.06 -4.67 4.08
N ASN A 110 -7.26 -5.56 5.06
CA ASN A 110 -8.51 -5.63 5.80
C ASN A 110 -8.67 -4.40 6.74
N GLU A 111 -9.88 -3.85 6.83
CA GLU A 111 -10.19 -2.73 7.73
C GLU A 111 -10.05 -3.08 9.22
N PHE A 112 -9.95 -4.36 9.61
CA PHE A 112 -9.58 -4.77 10.96
C PHE A 112 -8.18 -4.32 11.40
N PHE A 113 -7.32 -3.93 10.46
CA PHE A 113 -6.01 -3.35 10.77
C PHE A 113 -6.08 -1.86 11.14
N ILE A 114 -7.26 -1.22 11.08
CA ILE A 114 -7.44 0.16 11.53
C ILE A 114 -7.27 0.20 13.05
N ASP A 115 -6.31 1.02 13.50
CA ASP A 115 -6.00 1.14 14.91
C ASP A 115 -7.19 1.74 15.68
N SER A 116 -7.29 1.35 16.95
CA SER A 116 -8.28 1.85 17.91
C SER A 116 -8.41 3.37 17.94
N CYS A 117 -7.31 4.12 17.75
CA CYS A 117 -7.35 5.58 17.72
C CYS A 117 -8.13 6.17 16.53
N CYS A 118 -8.30 5.40 15.44
CA CYS A 118 -8.98 5.83 14.22
C CYS A 118 -10.29 5.07 13.95
N SER A 119 -10.46 3.88 14.53
CA SER A 119 -11.55 2.94 14.20
C SER A 119 -12.95 3.56 14.33
N ASN A 120 -13.26 4.17 15.48
CA ASN A 120 -14.59 4.78 15.70
C ASN A 120 -14.91 5.86 14.66
N ALA A 121 -13.96 6.79 14.44
CA ALA A 121 -14.14 7.88 13.48
C ALA A 121 -14.30 7.34 12.05
N TYR A 122 -13.51 6.31 11.68
CA TYR A 122 -13.61 5.66 10.38
C TYR A 122 -15.00 5.03 10.16
N HIS A 123 -15.48 4.22 11.10
CA HIS A 123 -16.78 3.55 10.95
C HIS A 123 -17.95 4.53 10.95
N CYS A 124 -17.91 5.57 11.79
CA CYS A 124 -18.93 6.63 11.77
C CYS A 124 -18.99 7.34 10.41
N ARG A 125 -17.83 7.73 9.86
CA ARG A 125 -17.75 8.41 8.55
C ARG A 125 -18.15 7.52 7.39
N LYS A 126 -17.92 6.20 7.49
CA LYS A 126 -18.29 5.21 6.48
C LYS A 126 -19.80 4.91 6.47
N MET A 127 -20.44 4.85 7.65
CA MET A 127 -21.88 4.55 7.79
C MET A 127 -22.78 5.77 7.53
N ASP A 128 -22.32 6.98 7.87
CA ASP A 128 -23.07 8.22 7.71
C ASP A 128 -22.18 9.29 7.04
N PRO A 129 -22.00 9.22 5.71
CA PRO A 129 -21.15 10.16 4.98
C PRO A 129 -21.64 11.61 5.10
N ASP A 130 -22.92 11.83 5.43
CA ASP A 130 -23.56 13.13 5.57
C ASP A 130 -23.26 13.81 6.93
N ARG A 131 -22.80 13.08 7.95
CA ARG A 131 -22.34 13.68 9.22
C ARG A 131 -20.92 14.26 9.18
N GLY A 132 -20.16 13.96 8.13
CA GLY A 132 -18.81 14.50 7.93
C GLY A 132 -18.77 15.92 7.34
N GLY A 133 -19.91 16.42 6.87
CA GLY A 133 -20.06 17.75 6.26
C GLY A 133 -21.09 18.60 7.00
N LEU A 134 -20.60 19.60 7.73
CA LEU A 134 -21.36 20.67 8.39
C LEU A 134 -22.37 20.24 9.46
N GLY A 135 -22.18 20.77 10.67
CA GLY A 135 -23.26 20.96 11.61
C GLY A 135 -24.40 21.72 10.92
N ARG A 136 -25.57 21.08 10.83
CA ARG A 136 -26.82 21.80 10.64
C ARG A 136 -27.04 22.63 11.90
N LEU A 137 -26.91 23.95 11.79
CA LEU A 137 -27.53 24.86 12.75
C LEU A 137 -29.05 24.67 12.66
N PRO A 138 -29.77 24.56 13.79
CA PRO A 138 -31.22 24.52 13.76
C PRO A 138 -31.76 25.93 13.42
N GLU A 139 -32.73 25.98 12.51
CA GLU A 139 -33.78 27.01 12.51
C GLU A 139 -35.08 26.38 13.01
#